data_AF-A0A7G7NB67-F1
#
_entry.id   AF-A0A7G7NB67-F1
#
_cell.length_a   1.000
_cell.length_b   1.000
_cell.length_c   1.000
_cell.angle_alpha   90.00
_cell.angle_beta   90.00
_cell.angle_gamma   90.00
#
_symmetry.space_group_name_H-M   'P 1'
#
loop_
_entity.id
_entity.type
_entity.pdbx_description
1 polymer ?
#
loop_
_entity_poly.entity_id
_entity_poly.type
_entity_poly.pdbx_seq_one_letter_code
_entity_poly.pdbx_strand_id
1 'polypeptide(L)' 'CDELNYKKFLRAKLNICEHCGVHLKMDSSDRIELSIDPGTWDPMDEYMVSVDPIEFQSEEESYTDRIDSYQKET' A
#
# COMPACT_ATOMS: atom_id res chain seq x y z
N CYS A 1 -6.60 19.59 -1.32
CA CYS A 1 -6.37 20.99 -1.75
C CYS A 1 -6.19 21.09 -3.26
N ASP A 2 -6.22 19.98 -4.01
CA ASP A 2 -6.08 19.94 -5.48
C ASP A 2 -4.79 20.56 -6.04
N GLU A 3 -3.83 20.87 -5.16
CA GLU A 3 -2.53 21.38 -5.53
C GLU A 3 -1.60 20.27 -6.00
N LEU A 4 -0.82 20.59 -7.03
CA LEU A 4 0.17 19.68 -7.60
C LEU A 4 1.35 19.53 -6.65
N ASN A 5 1.71 18.28 -6.36
CA ASN A 5 2.91 17.92 -5.61
C ASN A 5 3.90 17.23 -6.54
N TYR A 6 5.20 17.52 -6.39
CA TYR A 6 6.21 16.82 -7.17
C TYR A 6 6.52 15.45 -6.57
N LYS A 7 6.16 14.37 -7.30
CA LYS A 7 6.27 12.98 -6.81
C LYS A 7 7.64 12.63 -6.23
N LYS A 8 8.75 13.14 -6.82
CA LYS A 8 10.10 12.83 -6.32
C LYS A 8 10.38 13.37 -4.92
N PHE A 9 9.75 14.47 -4.52
CA PHE A 9 9.93 15.04 -3.18
C PHE A 9 8.95 14.49 -2.16
N LEU A 10 7.89 13.82 -2.63
CA LEU A 10 6.83 13.35 -1.76
C LEU A 10 7.33 12.32 -0.72
N ARG A 11 8.18 11.37 -1.15
CA ARG A 11 8.80 10.38 -0.25
C ARG A 11 9.69 11.03 0.80
N ALA A 12 10.50 12.02 0.42
CA ALA A 12 11.34 12.77 1.36
C ALA A 12 10.54 13.62 2.36
N LYS A 13 9.30 14.00 2.00
CA LYS A 13 8.34 14.68 2.87
C LYS A 13 7.35 13.73 3.56
N LEU A 14 7.65 12.43 3.63
CA LEU A 14 6.82 11.44 4.35
C LEU A 14 5.37 11.36 3.84
N ASN A 15 5.18 11.58 2.54
CA ASN A 15 3.88 11.67 1.88
C ASN A 15 2.94 12.72 2.47
N ILE A 16 3.48 13.82 2.96
CA ILE A 16 2.71 14.98 3.42
C ILE A 16 2.59 15.99 2.28
N CYS A 17 1.36 16.41 1.99
CA CYS A 17 1.09 17.45 1.00
C CYS A 17 1.77 18.76 1.41
N GLU A 18 2.56 19.34 0.50
CA GLU A 18 3.36 20.53 0.84
C GLU A 18 2.55 21.82 1.00
N HIS A 19 1.31 21.82 0.49
CA HIS A 19 0.44 23.00 0.49
C HIS A 19 -0.54 23.01 1.66
N CYS A 20 -1.03 21.85 2.08
CA CYS A 20 -2.07 21.76 3.11
C CYS A 20 -1.74 20.82 4.29
N GLY A 21 -0.59 20.16 4.28
CA GLY A 21 -0.14 19.31 5.39
C GLY A 21 -0.93 18.00 5.58
N VAL A 22 -1.86 17.67 4.68
CA VAL A 22 -2.62 16.41 4.74
C VAL A 22 -1.71 15.24 4.38
N HIS A 23 -1.89 14.13 5.10
CA HIS A 23 -1.22 12.87 4.80
C HIS A 23 -1.83 12.21 3.57
N LEU A 24 -1.01 12.00 2.54
CA LEU A 24 -1.34 11.25 1.35
C LEU A 24 -1.02 9.75 1.56
N LYS A 25 -1.59 8.89 0.70
CA LYS A 25 -1.32 7.45 0.74
C LYS A 25 0.19 7.17 0.64
N MET A 26 0.66 6.20 1.41
CA MET A 26 2.04 5.72 1.42
C MET A 26 2.02 4.20 1.28
N ASP A 27 2.97 3.68 0.50
CA ASP A 27 3.13 2.25 0.33
C ASP A 27 3.74 1.61 1.59
N SER A 28 3.45 0.34 1.82
CA SER A 28 3.88 -0.37 3.04
C SER A 28 5.40 -0.38 3.18
N SER A 29 6.14 -0.63 2.11
CA SER A 29 7.61 -0.66 2.10
C SER A 29 8.22 0.67 2.52
N ASP A 30 7.71 1.78 1.97
CA ASP A 30 8.16 3.14 2.36
C ASP A 30 7.87 3.41 3.84
N ARG A 31 6.70 2.96 4.34
CA ARG A 31 6.32 3.13 5.75
C ARG A 31 7.23 2.33 6.70
N ILE A 32 7.60 1.11 6.33
CA ILE A 32 8.50 0.23 7.09
C ILE A 32 9.89 0.86 7.17
N GLU A 33 10.47 1.25 6.04
CA GLU A 33 11.81 1.87 5.99
C GLU A 33 11.91 3.15 6.83
N LEU A 34 10.83 3.94 6.88
CA LEU A 34 10.78 5.15 7.69
C LEU A 34 10.66 4.88 9.21
N SER A 35 10.15 3.72 9.59
CA SER A 35 9.80 3.43 10.99
C SER A 35 10.84 2.55 11.70
N ILE A 36 11.75 1.93 10.96
CA ILE A 36 12.66 0.88 11.43
C ILE A 36 14.11 1.26 11.10
N ASP A 37 15.04 0.88 11.97
CA ASP A 37 16.46 1.13 11.74
C ASP A 37 16.94 0.42 10.47
N PRO A 38 17.72 1.09 9.60
CA PRO A 38 18.19 0.51 8.35
C PRO A 38 18.89 -0.84 8.56
N GLY A 39 18.48 -1.85 7.78
CA GLY A 39 19.06 -3.20 7.84
C GLY A 39 18.56 -4.07 8.99
N THR A 40 17.57 -3.62 9.76
CA THR A 40 16.98 -4.42 10.85
C THR A 40 15.60 -5.00 10.54
N TRP A 41 15.01 -4.63 9.39
CA TRP A 41 13.74 -5.20 8.95
C TRP A 41 13.90 -6.67 8.54
N ASP A 42 13.07 -7.53 9.14
CA ASP A 42 12.96 -8.95 8.82
C ASP A 42 11.48 -9.27 8.59
N PRO A 43 11.07 -9.58 7.35
CA PRO A 43 9.67 -9.83 7.04
C PRO A 43 9.21 -11.18 7.61
N MET A 44 7.96 -11.24 8.06
CA MET A 44 7.34 -12.45 8.59
C MET A 44 6.24 -12.92 7.64
N ASP A 45 6.13 -14.24 7.46
CA ASP A 45 5.03 -14.89 6.73
C ASP A 45 4.81 -14.37 5.30
N GLU A 46 5.89 -14.07 4.55
CA GLU A 46 5.83 -13.47 3.21
C GLU A 46 4.99 -14.25 2.18
N TYR A 47 4.73 -15.53 2.43
CA TYR A 47 3.95 -16.41 1.55
C TYR A 47 2.52 -16.67 2.06
N MET A 48 2.07 -15.97 3.10
CA MET A 48 0.70 -16.06 3.56
C MET A 48 -0.24 -15.44 2.52
N VAL A 49 -1.25 -16.20 2.10
CA VAL A 49 -2.22 -15.78 1.09
C VAL A 49 -3.65 -16.01 1.57
N SER A 50 -4.57 -15.15 1.12
CA SER A 50 -6.00 -15.30 1.37
C SER A 50 -6.58 -16.43 0.53
N VAL A 51 -7.58 -17.12 1.09
CA VAL A 51 -8.41 -18.10 0.40
C VAL A 51 -9.88 -17.75 0.60
N ASP A 52 -10.77 -18.28 -0.23
CA ASP A 52 -12.23 -18.06 -0.13
C ASP A 52 -12.97 -19.30 0.40
N PRO A 53 -13.05 -19.50 1.73
CA PRO A 53 -13.67 -20.68 2.31
C PRO A 53 -15.20 -20.65 2.29
N ILE A 54 -15.80 -19.49 2.00
CA ILE A 54 -17.27 -19.30 2.03
C ILE A 54 -17.86 -19.12 0.63
N GLU A 55 -17.02 -19.21 -0.42
CA GLU A 55 -17.41 -19.03 -1.82
C GLU A 55 -18.18 -17.72 -2.05
N PHE A 56 -17.58 -16.61 -1.62
CA PHE A 56 -18.22 -15.31 -1.63
C PHE A 56 -18.62 -14.87 -3.04
N GLN A 57 -19.93 -14.76 -3.26
CA GLN A 57 -20.50 -14.30 -4.52
C GLN A 57 -20.60 -12.77 -4.51
N SER A 58 -19.91 -12.12 -5.46
CA SER A 58 -20.02 -10.69 -5.71
C SER A 58 -20.75 -10.44 -7.04
N GLU A 59 -21.38 -9.27 -7.20
CA GLU A 59 -22.17 -8.94 -8.40
C GLU A 59 -21.32 -8.74 -9.66
N GLU A 60 -20.07 -8.27 -9.51
CA GLU A 60 -19.20 -7.91 -10.63
C GLU A 60 -18.19 -9.02 -10.97
N GLU A 61 -17.33 -9.39 -10.01
CA GLU A 61 -16.23 -10.34 -10.20
C GLU A 61 -16.05 -11.25 -8.98
N SER A 62 -15.47 -12.44 -9.14
CA SER A 62 -15.30 -13.35 -8.01
C SER A 62 -14.32 -12.78 -6.97
N TYR A 63 -14.47 -13.13 -5.69
CA TYR A 63 -13.54 -12.66 -4.65
C TYR A 63 -12.09 -13.10 -4.93
N THR A 64 -11.90 -14.28 -5.50
CA THR A 64 -10.59 -14.76 -5.96
C THR A 64 -10.01 -13.91 -7.08
N ASP A 65 -10.80 -13.50 -8.07
CA ASP A 65 -10.32 -12.65 -9.17
C ASP A 65 -9.87 -11.28 -8.67
N ARG A 66 -10.58 -10.73 -7.66
CA ARG A 66 -10.23 -9.47 -6.98
C ARG A 66 -8.87 -9.54 -6.30
N ILE A 67 -8.64 -10.63 -5.56
CA ILE A 67 -7.36 -10.87 -4.89
C ILE A 67 -6.23 -10.91 -5.93
N ASP A 68 -6.42 -11.69 -6.99
CA ASP A 68 -5.43 -11.84 -8.07
C ASP A 68 -5.14 -10.51 -8.79
N SER A 69 -6.15 -9.66 -8.97
CA SER A 69 -6.00 -8.33 -9.55
C SER A 69 -5.17 -7.43 -8.65
N TYR A 70 -5.53 -7.29 -7.37
CA TYR A 70 -4.82 -6.42 -6.43
C TYR A 70 -3.38 -6.87 -6.15
N GLN A 71 -3.12 -8.18 -6.15
CA GLN A 71 -1.76 -8.72 -6.03
C GLN A 71 -0.87 -8.39 -7.23
N LYS A 72 -1.45 -8.15 -8.42
CA LYS A 72 -0.69 -7.72 -9.62
C LYS A 72 -0.49 -6.20 -9.68
N GLU A 73 -1.44 -5.45 -9.15
CA GLU A 73 -1.37 -3.98 -9.12
C GLU A 73 -0.36 -3.44 -8.09
N THR A 74 -0.08 -4.23 -7.05
CA THR A 74 0.85 -3.88 -5.96
C THR A 74 2.25 -4.44 -6.24
#